data_AF-A0AAW2NEI1-F1
#
_entry.id   AF-A0AAW2NEI1-F1
#
_cell.length_a   1.000
_cell.length_b   1.000
_cell.length_c   1.000
_cell.angle_alpha   90.00
_cell.angle_beta   90.00
_cell.angle_gamma   90.00
#
_symmetry.space_group_name_H-M   'P 1'
#
loop_
_entity.id
_entity.type
_entity.pdbx_description
1 polymer ?
#
loop_
_entity_poly.entity_id
_entity_poly.type
_entity_poly.pdbx_seq_one_letter_code
_entity_poly.pdbx_strand_id
1 'polypeptide(L)'
;MAGRNRVPREAFDHRRGYPLEGPVPRGPLARPMPPHPAILEEELEIRHVELRRLLGDNRRLVEDRIALERELNAAKEELRRMNLAIADMRAEQELQTRELIERGLKLEADLRATEPLRNEAAQLHAEIQRLNAIRQDVSGQVQTLSQDLAKLRAENQQIPVLRTEIDGLHQELLRARNAIDYEKNANIELMEQRQAMEKNLVSMAREVEKLRSELANSGARAWNAVPTSEAKSSFCPCHYDAFLIVLTRIISLLRWSLWMTFSNPDAGFPAPYGDGYGIRQGAVDKGPSYGSSSAPWEAMKTADESSLSCVPNALNLVGAHLAILV
;
A
#
# COMPACT_ATOMS: atom_id res chain seq x y z
N MET A 1 -39.98 -47.30 17.02
CA MET A 1 -41.39 -46.82 17.00
C MET A 1 -42.12 -47.64 15.95
N ALA A 2 -43.07 -48.51 16.36
CA ALA A 2 -44.52 -48.35 16.14
C ALA A 2 -44.92 -48.42 14.65
N GLY A 3 -45.89 -49.20 14.17
CA GLY A 3 -46.94 -50.02 14.77
C GLY A 3 -47.50 -50.97 13.69
N ARG A 4 -48.01 -52.14 14.09
CA ARG A 4 -49.45 -52.42 14.17
C ARG A 4 -50.18 -52.38 12.82
N ASN A 5 -50.15 -53.51 12.11
CA ASN A 5 -51.23 -53.94 11.22
C ASN A 5 -51.48 -55.44 11.45
N ARG A 6 -52.11 -55.77 12.58
CA ARG A 6 -52.81 -57.04 12.76
C ARG A 6 -54.27 -56.77 12.40
N VAL A 7 -54.67 -57.18 11.21
CA VAL A 7 -56.08 -57.23 10.84
C VAL A 7 -56.71 -58.39 11.64
N PRO A 8 -57.81 -58.19 12.37
CA PRO A 8 -58.52 -59.28 13.03
C PRO A 8 -59.05 -60.24 11.97
N ARG A 9 -58.62 -61.50 12.02
CA ARG A 9 -59.23 -62.58 11.24
C ARG A 9 -60.49 -62.98 12.00
N GLU A 10 -61.60 -62.35 11.66
CA GLU A 10 -62.91 -62.67 12.21
C GLU A 10 -63.21 -64.15 11.94
N ALA A 11 -63.56 -64.83 13.03
CA ALA A 11 -63.89 -66.25 13.06
C ALA A 11 -65.20 -66.50 12.31
N PHE A 12 -65.11 -67.15 11.16
CA PHE A 12 -66.28 -67.83 10.59
C PHE A 12 -66.46 -69.17 11.30
N ASP A 13 -67.20 -69.11 12.41
CA ASP A 13 -67.82 -70.26 13.05
C ASP A 13 -68.83 -70.90 12.09
N HIS A 14 -68.44 -72.00 11.44
CA HIS A 14 -69.35 -72.90 10.73
C HIS A 14 -69.62 -74.20 11.50
N ARG A 15 -69.62 -74.15 12.84
CA ARG A 15 -70.08 -75.26 13.69
C ARG A 15 -71.40 -74.94 14.41
N ARG A 16 -72.46 -74.63 13.66
CA ARG A 16 -73.85 -74.67 14.17
C ARG A 16 -74.76 -75.46 13.23
N GLY A 17 -75.43 -76.46 13.81
CA GLY A 17 -76.47 -77.31 13.21
C GLY A 17 -75.91 -78.68 12.81
N TYR A 18 -76.21 -79.82 13.42
CA TYR A 18 -77.47 -80.29 14.03
C TYR A 18 -77.21 -81.18 15.27
N PRO A 19 -78.13 -81.26 16.25
CA PRO A 19 -78.16 -82.35 17.21
C PRO A 19 -78.51 -83.67 16.48
N LEU A 20 -77.77 -84.72 16.77
CA LEU A 20 -78.13 -86.10 16.42
C LEU A 20 -79.29 -86.50 17.36
N GLU A 21 -80.55 -86.42 16.89
CA GLU A 21 -81.67 -87.00 17.63
C GLU A 21 -81.47 -88.52 17.77
N GLY A 22 -81.45 -88.99 19.01
CA GLY A 22 -81.51 -90.42 19.32
C GLY A 22 -82.90 -91.01 19.03
N PRO A 23 -83.05 -92.35 18.99
CA PRO A 23 -84.29 -93.00 18.58
C PRO A 23 -85.41 -92.76 19.61
N VAL A 24 -86.48 -92.09 19.19
CA VAL A 24 -87.72 -91.95 19.96
C VAL A 24 -88.49 -93.29 19.93
N PRO A 25 -88.92 -93.86 21.08
CA PRO A 25 -89.70 -95.10 21.07
C PRO A 25 -91.15 -94.80 20.64
N ARG A 26 -91.56 -95.32 19.47
CA ARG A 26 -92.95 -95.26 18.98
C ARG A 26 -93.85 -96.20 19.81
N GLY A 27 -94.81 -95.64 20.54
CA GLY A 27 -96.03 -96.34 20.94
C GLY A 27 -97.01 -96.50 19.76
N PRO A 28 -97.98 -97.43 19.80
CA PRO A 28 -98.81 -97.80 18.67
C PRO A 28 -99.91 -96.75 18.44
N LEU A 29 -99.75 -95.93 17.39
CA LEU A 29 -100.80 -95.05 16.88
C LEU A 29 -101.46 -95.66 15.63
N ALA A 30 -102.78 -95.51 15.58
CA ALA A 30 -103.71 -96.07 14.62
C ALA A 30 -103.25 -95.93 13.15
N ARG A 31 -103.49 -96.99 12.39
CA ARG A 31 -103.29 -97.02 10.93
C ARG A 31 -104.26 -96.02 10.28
N PRO A 32 -103.78 -95.01 9.54
CA PRO A 32 -104.66 -94.18 8.71
C PRO A 32 -105.33 -95.07 7.65
N MET A 33 -106.62 -94.85 7.41
CA MET A 33 -107.35 -95.40 6.27
C MET A 33 -106.67 -94.93 4.96
N PRO A 34 -106.46 -95.79 3.95
CA PRO A 34 -105.73 -95.42 2.75
C PRO A 34 -106.51 -94.37 1.91
N PRO A 35 -105.88 -93.24 1.50
CA PRO A 35 -106.49 -92.30 0.56
C PRO A 35 -106.70 -92.93 -0.83
N HIS A 36 -107.68 -92.41 -1.58
CA HIS A 36 -108.10 -92.96 -2.87
C HIS A 36 -106.95 -92.90 -3.89
N PRO A 37 -106.64 -94.00 -4.61
CA PRO A 37 -105.45 -94.12 -5.47
C PRO A 37 -105.14 -92.96 -6.43
N ALA A 38 -106.15 -92.29 -7.01
CA ALA A 38 -105.94 -91.23 -7.99
C ALA A 38 -105.26 -89.96 -7.43
N ILE A 39 -105.53 -89.59 -6.16
CA ILE A 39 -104.93 -88.39 -5.55
C ILE A 39 -103.46 -88.66 -5.20
N LEU A 40 -103.16 -89.89 -4.78
CA LEU A 40 -101.79 -90.33 -4.53
C LEU A 40 -100.94 -90.35 -5.81
N GLU A 41 -101.56 -90.68 -6.95
CA GLU A 41 -100.91 -90.66 -8.27
C GLU A 41 -100.56 -89.23 -8.70
N GLU A 42 -101.47 -88.27 -8.55
CA GLU A 42 -101.22 -86.86 -8.87
C GLU A 42 -100.15 -86.22 -7.96
N GLU A 43 -100.19 -86.48 -6.65
CA GLU A 43 -99.15 -86.05 -5.72
C GLU A 43 -97.78 -86.67 -6.07
N LEU A 44 -97.76 -87.95 -6.44
CA LEU A 44 -96.54 -88.61 -6.93
C LEU A 44 -96.01 -87.92 -8.18
N GLU A 45 -96.85 -87.59 -9.16
CA GLU A 45 -96.43 -86.89 -10.37
C GLU A 45 -95.84 -85.51 -10.08
N ILE A 46 -96.50 -84.70 -9.24
CA ILE A 46 -96.00 -83.39 -8.80
C ILE A 46 -94.65 -83.54 -8.11
N ARG A 47 -94.51 -84.51 -7.20
CA ARG A 47 -93.23 -84.80 -6.51
C ARG A 47 -92.14 -85.23 -7.49
N HIS A 48 -92.45 -86.02 -8.51
CA HIS A 48 -91.48 -86.41 -9.54
C HIS A 48 -91.04 -85.22 -10.42
N VAL A 49 -91.95 -84.29 -10.74
CA VAL A 49 -91.60 -83.06 -11.47
C VAL A 49 -90.71 -82.17 -10.61
N GLU A 50 -91.05 -81.97 -9.34
CA GLU A 50 -90.27 -81.18 -8.40
C GLU A 50 -88.86 -81.78 -8.17
N LEU A 51 -88.78 -83.10 -7.99
CA LEU A 51 -87.50 -83.80 -7.83
C LEU A 51 -86.62 -83.66 -9.09
N ARG A 52 -87.19 -83.75 -10.29
CA ARG A 52 -86.46 -83.50 -11.55
C ARG A 52 -85.96 -82.07 -11.66
N ARG A 53 -86.77 -81.08 -11.29
CA ARG A 53 -86.36 -79.67 -11.24
C ARG A 53 -85.20 -79.47 -10.28
N LEU A 54 -85.32 -79.97 -9.04
CA LEU A 54 -84.27 -79.86 -8.01
C LEU A 54 -82.97 -80.54 -8.46
N LEU A 55 -83.04 -81.68 -9.13
CA LEU A 55 -81.86 -82.33 -9.72
C LEU A 55 -81.22 -81.47 -10.82
N GLY A 56 -82.02 -80.81 -11.66
CA GLY A 56 -81.54 -79.87 -12.66
C GLY A 56 -80.86 -78.65 -12.03
N ASP A 57 -81.49 -78.06 -11.03
CA ASP A 57 -80.96 -76.91 -10.29
C ASP A 57 -79.67 -77.29 -9.54
N ASN A 58 -79.61 -78.48 -8.93
CA ASN A 58 -78.40 -78.97 -8.26
C ASN A 58 -77.23 -79.14 -9.25
N ARG A 59 -77.48 -79.68 -10.45
CA ARG A 59 -76.45 -79.78 -11.50
C ARG A 59 -75.91 -78.39 -11.90
N ARG A 60 -76.80 -77.41 -12.10
CA ARG A 60 -76.40 -76.03 -12.41
C ARG A 60 -75.56 -75.41 -11.29
N LEU A 61 -75.99 -75.57 -10.03
CA LEU A 61 -75.22 -75.09 -8.87
C LEU A 61 -73.84 -75.75 -8.77
N VAL A 62 -73.72 -77.02 -9.15
CA VAL A 62 -72.43 -77.72 -9.23
C VAL A 62 -71.56 -77.16 -10.34
N GLU A 63 -72.12 -76.89 -11.53
CA GLU A 63 -71.41 -76.26 -12.65
C GLU A 63 -70.90 -74.85 -12.26
N ASP A 64 -71.76 -74.02 -11.66
CA ASP A 64 -71.41 -72.68 -11.19
C ASP A 64 -70.33 -72.73 -10.11
N ARG A 65 -70.43 -73.66 -9.15
CA ARG A 65 -69.41 -73.85 -8.13
C ARG A 65 -68.05 -74.17 -8.76
N ILE A 66 -68.01 -75.07 -9.75
CA ILE A 66 -66.75 -75.41 -10.42
C ILE A 66 -66.22 -74.21 -11.21
N ALA A 67 -67.08 -73.41 -11.85
CA ALA A 67 -66.68 -72.17 -12.53
C ALA A 67 -66.07 -71.16 -11.55
N LEU A 68 -66.74 -70.89 -10.42
CA LEU A 68 -66.25 -70.00 -9.37
C LEU A 68 -64.95 -70.51 -8.72
N GLU A 69 -64.80 -71.82 -8.53
CA GLU A 69 -63.55 -72.40 -8.03
C GLU A 69 -62.39 -72.19 -9.02
N ARG A 70 -62.63 -72.27 -10.34
CA ARG A 70 -61.62 -71.93 -11.36
C ARG A 70 -61.26 -70.45 -11.33
N GLU A 71 -62.24 -69.56 -11.27
CA GLU A 71 -62.03 -68.11 -11.19
C GLU A 71 -61.27 -67.71 -9.92
N LEU A 72 -61.62 -68.28 -8.78
CA LEU A 72 -60.91 -68.06 -7.51
C LEU A 72 -59.43 -68.48 -7.62
N ASN A 73 -59.15 -69.60 -8.28
CA ASN A 73 -57.78 -70.06 -8.48
C ASN A 73 -57.01 -69.16 -9.47
N ALA A 74 -57.67 -68.67 -10.53
CA ALA A 74 -57.08 -67.70 -11.46
C ALA A 74 -56.75 -66.37 -10.74
N ALA A 75 -57.67 -65.83 -9.94
CA ALA A 75 -57.47 -64.62 -9.16
C ALA A 75 -56.37 -64.77 -8.11
N LYS A 76 -56.26 -65.95 -7.46
CA LYS A 76 -55.15 -66.26 -6.54
C LYS A 76 -53.80 -66.22 -7.26
N GLU A 77 -53.74 -66.74 -8.48
CA GLU A 77 -52.49 -66.76 -9.24
C GLU A 77 -52.12 -65.35 -9.75
N GLU A 78 -53.10 -64.53 -10.12
CA GLU A 78 -52.90 -63.11 -10.40
C GLU A 78 -52.36 -62.35 -9.19
N LEU A 79 -52.92 -62.59 -8.00
CA LEU A 79 -52.40 -62.00 -6.76
C LEU A 79 -50.95 -62.43 -6.49
N ARG A 80 -50.60 -63.70 -6.75
CA ARG A 80 -49.21 -64.15 -6.64
C ARG A 80 -48.29 -63.42 -7.62
N ARG A 81 -48.70 -63.31 -8.89
CA ARG A 81 -47.93 -62.56 -9.91
C ARG A 81 -47.77 -61.09 -9.54
N MET A 82 -48.82 -60.43 -9.09
CA MET A 82 -48.75 -59.03 -8.62
C MET A 82 -47.83 -58.87 -7.41
N ASN A 83 -47.87 -59.81 -6.45
CA ASN A 83 -46.98 -59.77 -5.29
C ASN A 83 -45.51 -59.91 -5.67
N LEU A 84 -45.19 -60.76 -6.66
CA LEU A 84 -43.84 -60.87 -7.21
C LEU A 84 -43.41 -59.56 -7.89
N ALA A 85 -44.26 -59.00 -8.78
CA ALA A 85 -43.97 -57.73 -9.44
C ALA A 85 -43.77 -56.56 -8.45
N ILE A 86 -44.53 -56.53 -7.35
CA ILE A 86 -44.34 -55.54 -6.27
C ILE A 86 -42.99 -55.73 -5.58
N ALA A 87 -42.56 -56.97 -5.34
CA ALA A 87 -41.26 -57.25 -4.75
C ALA A 87 -40.12 -56.82 -5.69
N ASP A 88 -40.23 -57.11 -6.98
CA ASP A 88 -39.24 -56.73 -7.99
C ASP A 88 -39.13 -55.20 -8.12
N MET A 89 -40.25 -54.49 -8.24
CA MET A 89 -40.26 -53.02 -8.28
C MET A 89 -39.63 -52.41 -7.02
N ARG A 90 -39.87 -52.98 -5.83
CA ARG A 90 -39.26 -52.50 -4.58
C ARG A 90 -37.75 -52.74 -4.59
N ALA A 91 -37.29 -53.90 -5.05
CA ALA A 91 -35.87 -54.20 -5.17
C ALA A 91 -35.18 -53.23 -6.14
N GLU A 92 -35.79 -52.93 -7.29
CA GLU A 92 -35.28 -51.94 -8.25
C GLU A 92 -35.23 -50.54 -7.64
N GLN A 93 -36.26 -50.11 -6.93
CA GLN A 93 -36.28 -48.82 -6.22
C GLN A 93 -35.21 -48.74 -5.14
N GLU A 94 -35.00 -49.81 -4.36
CA GLU A 94 -33.94 -49.86 -3.36
C GLU A 94 -32.54 -49.80 -4.00
N LEU A 95 -32.34 -50.44 -5.16
CA LEU A 95 -31.09 -50.33 -5.90
C LEU A 95 -30.88 -48.91 -6.44
N GLN A 96 -31.89 -48.31 -7.09
CA GLN A 96 -31.82 -46.94 -7.61
C GLN A 96 -31.54 -45.92 -6.50
N THR A 97 -32.19 -46.05 -5.35
CA THR A 97 -31.96 -45.16 -4.20
C THR A 97 -30.55 -45.31 -3.64
N ARG A 98 -30.01 -46.53 -3.53
CA ARG A 98 -28.62 -46.75 -3.12
C ARG A 98 -27.63 -46.15 -4.11
N GLU A 99 -27.83 -46.35 -5.41
CA GLU A 99 -26.96 -45.76 -6.43
C GLU A 99 -26.94 -44.24 -6.38
N LEU A 100 -28.09 -43.60 -6.18
CA LEU A 100 -28.17 -42.14 -6.05
C LEU A 100 -27.44 -41.65 -4.79
N ILE A 101 -27.55 -42.37 -3.67
CA ILE A 101 -26.83 -42.06 -2.44
C ILE A 101 -25.31 -42.18 -2.65
N GLU A 102 -24.84 -43.28 -3.26
CA GLU A 102 -23.42 -43.49 -3.55
C GLU A 102 -22.85 -42.42 -4.47
N ARG A 103 -23.60 -42.04 -5.53
CA ARG A 103 -23.22 -40.94 -6.42
C ARG A 103 -23.19 -39.61 -5.68
N GLY A 104 -24.16 -39.35 -4.80
CA GLY A 104 -24.19 -38.16 -3.96
C GLY A 104 -22.97 -38.06 -3.05
N LEU A 105 -22.65 -39.13 -2.33
CA LEU A 105 -21.47 -39.21 -1.46
C LEU A 105 -20.16 -39.02 -2.23
N LYS A 106 -20.06 -39.58 -3.43
CA LYS A 106 -18.89 -39.38 -4.29
C LYS A 106 -18.73 -37.91 -4.70
N LEU A 107 -19.82 -37.26 -5.14
CA LEU A 107 -19.80 -35.84 -5.49
C LEU A 107 -19.49 -34.95 -4.28
N GLU A 108 -19.99 -35.28 -3.09
CA GLU A 108 -19.64 -34.57 -1.85
C GLU A 108 -18.15 -34.71 -1.51
N ALA A 109 -17.57 -35.89 -1.68
CA ALA A 109 -16.14 -36.12 -1.49
C ALA A 109 -15.31 -35.33 -2.51
N ASP A 110 -15.70 -35.35 -3.79
CA ASP A 110 -15.04 -34.58 -4.84
C ASP A 110 -15.13 -33.07 -4.56
N LEU A 111 -16.29 -32.56 -4.11
CA LEU A 111 -16.46 -31.17 -3.71
C LEU A 111 -15.52 -30.79 -2.57
N ARG A 112 -15.43 -31.60 -1.51
CA ARG A 112 -14.49 -31.39 -0.40
C ARG A 112 -13.03 -31.44 -0.85
N ALA A 113 -12.69 -32.34 -1.77
CA ALA A 113 -11.34 -32.42 -2.34
C ALA A 113 -10.97 -31.15 -3.13
N THR A 114 -11.93 -30.45 -3.75
CA THR A 114 -11.70 -29.19 -4.45
C THR A 114 -11.65 -27.95 -3.55
N GLU A 115 -12.17 -28.03 -2.32
CA GLU A 115 -12.20 -26.93 -1.35
C GLU A 115 -10.81 -26.32 -1.04
N PRO A 116 -9.72 -27.08 -0.79
CA PRO A 116 -8.39 -26.50 -0.57
C PRO A 116 -7.88 -25.70 -1.76
N LEU A 117 -8.16 -26.14 -3.01
CA LEU A 117 -7.77 -25.41 -4.21
C LEU A 117 -8.49 -24.05 -4.31
N ARG A 118 -9.76 -23.99 -3.88
CA ARG A 118 -10.50 -22.71 -3.82
C ARG A 118 -9.90 -21.78 -2.76
N ASN A 119 -9.45 -22.32 -1.63
CA ASN A 119 -8.79 -21.56 -0.58
C ASN A 119 -7.42 -21.03 -1.04
N GLU A 120 -6.61 -21.86 -1.70
CA GLU A 120 -5.33 -21.45 -2.29
C GLU A 120 -5.54 -20.36 -3.35
N ALA A 121 -6.54 -20.52 -4.23
CA ALA A 121 -6.88 -19.50 -5.21
C ALA A 121 -7.25 -18.16 -4.54
N ALA A 122 -8.02 -18.17 -3.45
CA ALA A 122 -8.35 -16.96 -2.69
C ALA A 122 -7.10 -16.33 -2.04
N GLN A 123 -6.20 -17.15 -1.48
CA GLN A 123 -4.94 -16.68 -0.91
C GLN A 123 -4.02 -16.06 -1.96
N LEU A 124 -3.87 -16.69 -3.13
CA LEU A 124 -3.08 -16.15 -4.24
C LEU A 124 -3.67 -14.83 -4.76
N HIS A 125 -4.99 -14.69 -4.82
CA HIS A 125 -5.61 -13.40 -5.16
C HIS A 125 -5.27 -12.31 -4.15
N ALA A 126 -5.30 -12.62 -2.84
CA ALA A 126 -4.90 -11.67 -1.80
C ALA A 126 -3.42 -11.29 -1.92
N GLU A 127 -2.53 -12.25 -2.20
CA GLU A 127 -1.10 -11.98 -2.38
C GLU A 127 -0.83 -11.14 -3.63
N ILE A 128 -1.53 -11.40 -4.74
CA ILE A 128 -1.46 -10.57 -5.95
C ILE A 128 -1.87 -9.12 -5.63
N GLN A 129 -2.94 -8.91 -4.85
CA GLN A 129 -3.35 -7.57 -4.43
C GLN A 129 -2.26 -6.89 -3.58
N ARG A 130 -1.67 -7.62 -2.64
CA ARG A 130 -0.56 -7.15 -1.80
C ARG A 130 0.67 -6.75 -2.63
N LEU A 131 1.10 -7.61 -3.55
CA LEU A 131 2.23 -7.35 -4.44
C LEU A 131 1.97 -6.16 -5.38
N ASN A 132 0.73 -6.00 -5.85
CA ASN A 132 0.35 -4.83 -6.64
C ASN A 132 0.43 -3.53 -5.84
N ALA A 133 0.02 -3.53 -4.56
CA ALA A 133 0.16 -2.36 -3.68
C ALA A 133 1.65 -2.00 -3.50
N ILE A 134 2.50 -2.98 -3.17
CA ILE A 134 3.96 -2.77 -3.05
C ILE A 134 4.55 -2.23 -4.36
N ARG A 135 4.15 -2.77 -5.51
CA ARG A 135 4.59 -2.28 -6.82
C ARG A 135 4.21 -0.81 -7.02
N GLN A 136 3.00 -0.40 -6.64
CA GLN A 136 2.56 0.99 -6.72
C GLN A 136 3.38 1.91 -5.81
N ASP A 137 3.64 1.49 -4.58
CA ASP A 137 4.44 2.25 -3.62
C ASP A 137 5.88 2.46 -4.12
N VAL A 138 6.54 1.39 -4.58
CA VAL A 138 7.90 1.45 -5.14
C VAL A 138 7.92 2.29 -6.43
N SER A 139 6.91 2.15 -7.29
CA SER A 139 6.78 3.01 -8.46
C SER A 139 6.64 4.48 -8.09
N GLY A 140 5.90 4.80 -7.02
CA GLY A 140 5.80 6.14 -6.47
C GLY A 140 7.16 6.65 -5.97
N GLN A 141 7.90 5.83 -5.22
CA GLN A 141 9.24 6.17 -4.76
C GLN A 141 10.20 6.44 -5.92
N VAL A 142 10.18 5.61 -6.97
CA VAL A 142 11.01 5.81 -8.17
C VAL A 142 10.66 7.12 -8.87
N GLN A 143 9.38 7.48 -8.97
CA GLN A 143 8.95 8.76 -9.54
C GLN A 143 9.45 9.95 -8.71
N THR A 144 9.32 9.89 -7.38
CA THR A 144 9.82 10.93 -6.47
C THR A 144 11.33 11.10 -6.61
N LEU A 145 12.09 10.01 -6.54
CA LEU A 145 13.55 10.04 -6.70
C LEU A 145 13.96 10.55 -8.09
N SER A 146 13.21 10.20 -9.14
CA SER A 146 13.46 10.71 -10.49
C SER A 146 13.27 12.23 -10.57
N GLN A 147 12.25 12.77 -9.90
CA GLN A 147 12.03 14.21 -9.80
C GLN A 147 13.14 14.90 -9.01
N ASP A 148 13.56 14.35 -7.88
CA ASP A 148 14.62 14.93 -7.06
C ASP A 148 15.97 14.88 -7.78
N LEU A 149 16.27 13.81 -8.51
CA LEU A 149 17.43 13.75 -9.40
C LEU A 149 17.39 14.83 -10.49
N ALA A 150 16.21 15.13 -11.04
CA ALA A 150 16.07 16.21 -12.04
C ALA A 150 16.33 17.59 -11.41
N LYS A 151 15.82 17.83 -10.20
CA LYS A 151 16.09 19.07 -9.43
C LYS A 151 17.58 19.23 -9.13
N LEU A 152 18.22 18.21 -8.56
CA LEU A 152 19.65 18.22 -8.26
C LEU A 152 20.51 18.37 -9.51
N ARG A 153 20.09 17.81 -10.66
CA ARG A 153 20.76 18.07 -11.94
C ARG A 153 20.66 19.53 -12.35
N ALA A 154 19.51 20.17 -12.19
CA ALA A 154 19.33 21.59 -12.49
C ALA A 154 20.16 22.49 -11.55
N GLU A 155 20.22 22.17 -10.26
CA GLU A 155 21.07 22.88 -9.29
C GLU A 155 22.56 22.74 -9.63
N ASN A 156 23.00 21.54 -10.02
CA ASN A 156 24.38 21.32 -10.46
C ASN A 156 24.75 22.10 -11.74
N GLN A 157 23.77 22.47 -12.58
CA GLN A 157 24.02 23.36 -13.73
C GLN A 157 24.40 24.79 -13.31
N GLN A 158 24.23 25.17 -12.05
CA GLN A 158 24.69 26.47 -11.53
C GLN A 158 26.20 26.48 -11.24
N ILE A 159 26.82 25.34 -11.01
CA ILE A 159 28.28 25.23 -10.75
C ILE A 159 29.13 25.89 -11.85
N PRO A 160 28.93 25.62 -13.16
CA PRO A 160 29.70 26.30 -14.20
C PRO A 160 29.48 27.80 -14.21
N VAL A 161 28.28 28.29 -13.88
CA VAL A 161 28.01 29.74 -13.77
C VAL A 161 28.86 30.36 -12.66
N LEU A 162 28.83 29.77 -11.46
CA LEU A 162 29.66 30.23 -10.34
C LEU A 162 31.16 30.15 -10.65
N ARG A 163 31.61 29.13 -11.40
CA ARG A 163 33.01 29.05 -11.87
C ARG A 163 33.37 30.24 -12.78
N THR A 164 32.49 30.59 -13.73
CA THR A 164 32.73 31.74 -14.60
C THR A 164 32.75 33.07 -13.84
N GLU A 165 31.92 33.21 -12.80
CA GLU A 165 31.94 34.39 -11.93
C GLU A 165 33.25 34.48 -11.12
N ILE A 166 33.71 33.37 -10.56
CA ILE A 166 35.01 33.31 -9.86
C ILE A 166 36.15 33.70 -10.79
N ASP A 167 36.17 33.18 -12.02
CA ASP A 167 37.20 33.52 -13.01
C ASP A 167 37.14 35.00 -13.40
N GLY A 168 35.94 35.56 -13.55
CA GLY A 168 35.73 36.99 -13.79
C GLY A 168 36.28 37.87 -12.67
N LEU A 169 35.93 37.55 -11.42
CA LEU A 169 36.44 38.24 -10.24
C LEU A 169 37.96 38.11 -10.10
N HIS A 170 38.53 36.95 -10.46
CA HIS A 170 39.97 36.75 -10.45
C HIS A 170 40.68 37.69 -11.45
N GLN A 171 40.12 37.86 -12.65
CA GLN A 171 40.65 38.80 -13.64
C GLN A 171 40.55 40.26 -13.16
N GLU A 172 39.44 40.64 -12.52
CA GLU A 172 39.29 41.98 -11.94
C GLU A 172 40.32 42.25 -10.85
N LEU A 173 40.56 41.27 -9.98
CA LEU A 173 41.59 41.34 -8.95
C LEU A 173 43.00 41.51 -9.55
N LEU A 174 43.33 40.78 -10.62
CA LEU A 174 44.61 40.94 -11.32
C LEU A 174 44.74 42.33 -11.97
N ARG A 175 43.67 42.85 -12.60
CA ARG A 175 43.65 44.21 -13.16
C ARG A 175 43.90 45.26 -12.08
N ALA A 176 43.25 45.14 -10.93
CA ALA A 176 43.42 46.06 -9.80
C ALA A 176 44.84 46.03 -9.23
N ARG A 177 45.45 44.83 -9.08
CA ARG A 177 46.86 44.70 -8.65
C ARG A 177 47.81 45.42 -9.59
N ASN A 178 47.66 45.20 -10.90
CA ASN A 178 48.51 45.86 -11.89
C ASN A 178 48.35 47.39 -11.85
N ALA A 179 47.12 47.90 -11.71
CA ALA A 179 46.86 49.33 -11.57
C ALA A 179 47.58 49.93 -10.33
N ILE A 180 47.50 49.24 -9.19
CA ILE A 180 48.20 49.64 -7.97
C ILE A 180 49.71 49.68 -8.19
N ASP A 181 50.29 48.71 -8.90
CA ASP A 181 51.73 48.69 -9.14
C ASP A 181 52.18 49.80 -10.10
N TYR A 182 51.36 50.19 -11.08
CA TYR A 182 51.60 51.40 -11.89
C TYR A 182 51.57 52.67 -11.04
N GLU A 183 50.56 52.83 -10.17
CA GLU A 183 50.47 53.99 -9.27
C GLU A 183 51.64 54.07 -8.29
N LYS A 184 52.08 52.93 -7.73
CA LYS A 184 53.26 52.86 -6.87
C LYS A 184 54.51 53.32 -7.60
N ASN A 185 54.75 52.82 -8.82
CA ASN A 185 55.92 53.20 -9.62
C ASN A 185 55.89 54.70 -9.95
N ALA A 186 54.74 55.23 -10.38
CA ALA A 186 54.56 56.66 -10.63
C ALA A 186 54.80 57.51 -9.35
N ASN A 187 54.35 57.04 -8.19
CA ASN A 187 54.61 57.71 -6.91
C ASN A 187 56.10 57.71 -6.54
N ILE A 188 56.85 56.65 -6.83
CA ILE A 188 58.31 56.60 -6.63
C ILE A 188 58.97 57.70 -7.48
N GLU A 189 58.64 57.79 -8.77
CA GLU A 189 59.17 58.82 -9.67
C GLU A 189 58.83 60.25 -9.19
N LEU A 190 57.59 60.48 -8.76
CA LEU A 190 57.17 61.77 -8.19
C LEU A 190 57.93 62.11 -6.91
N MET A 191 58.21 61.12 -6.05
CA MET A 191 58.99 61.31 -4.85
C MET A 191 60.45 61.67 -5.16
N GLU A 192 61.06 61.03 -6.15
CA GLU A 192 62.41 61.36 -6.63
C GLU A 192 62.48 62.79 -7.17
N GLN A 193 61.49 63.20 -7.98
CA GLN A 193 61.37 64.57 -8.48
C GLN A 193 61.25 65.58 -7.32
N ARG A 194 60.42 65.28 -6.32
CA ARG A 194 60.26 66.11 -5.12
C ARG A 194 61.57 66.24 -4.35
N GLN A 195 62.29 65.14 -4.17
CA GLN A 195 63.58 65.13 -3.48
C GLN A 195 64.64 65.93 -4.24
N ALA A 196 64.69 65.84 -5.57
CA ALA A 196 65.57 66.65 -6.40
C ALA A 196 65.25 68.16 -6.26
N MET A 197 63.96 68.51 -6.29
CA MET A 197 63.50 69.88 -6.08
C MET A 197 63.87 70.40 -4.69
N GLU A 198 63.71 69.59 -3.65
CA GLU A 198 64.11 69.92 -2.28
C GLU A 198 65.61 70.17 -2.17
N LYS A 199 66.45 69.31 -2.76
CA LYS A 199 67.91 69.51 -2.81
C LYS A 199 68.28 70.82 -3.50
N ASN A 200 67.62 71.16 -4.61
CA ASN A 200 67.83 72.42 -5.33
C ASN A 200 67.39 73.65 -4.51
N LEU A 201 66.26 73.57 -3.80
CA LEU A 201 65.81 74.64 -2.91
C LEU A 201 66.78 74.86 -1.74
N VAL A 202 67.31 73.78 -1.16
CA VAL A 202 68.32 73.86 -0.11
C VAL A 202 69.64 74.41 -0.63
N SER A 203 70.09 74.03 -1.83
CA SER A 203 71.30 74.62 -2.43
C SER A 203 71.11 76.10 -2.75
N MET A 204 69.97 76.49 -3.32
CA MET A 204 69.65 77.90 -3.55
C MET A 204 69.60 78.69 -2.24
N ALA A 205 69.00 78.15 -1.17
CA ALA A 205 69.00 78.79 0.14
C ALA A 205 70.43 78.98 0.70
N ARG A 206 71.31 77.99 0.51
CA ARG A 206 72.74 78.10 0.88
C ARG A 206 73.48 79.14 0.03
N GLU A 207 73.20 79.22 -1.27
CA GLU A 207 73.79 80.24 -2.16
C GLU A 207 73.31 81.64 -1.80
N VAL A 208 72.01 81.83 -1.52
CA VAL A 208 71.47 83.09 -1.02
C VAL A 208 72.18 83.49 0.28
N GLU A 209 72.41 82.56 1.20
CA GLU A 209 73.13 82.83 2.44
C GLU A 209 74.62 83.17 2.20
N LYS A 210 75.27 82.48 1.25
CA LYS A 210 76.63 82.81 0.82
C LYS A 210 76.70 84.23 0.24
N LEU A 211 75.81 84.57 -0.69
CA LEU A 211 75.72 85.91 -1.28
C LEU A 211 75.42 86.98 -0.21
N ARG A 212 74.58 86.68 0.80
CA ARG A 212 74.37 87.56 1.96
C ARG A 212 75.64 87.77 2.77
N SER A 213 76.43 86.71 3.01
CA SER A 213 77.71 86.85 3.71
C SER A 213 78.75 87.62 2.90
N GLU A 214 78.78 87.47 1.57
CA GLU A 214 79.64 88.24 0.66
C GLU A 214 79.20 89.72 0.62
N LEU A 215 77.89 90.00 0.66
CA LEU A 215 77.34 91.34 0.81
C LEU A 215 77.67 91.96 2.18
N ALA A 216 77.67 91.18 3.26
CA ALA A 216 78.10 91.63 4.59
C ALA A 216 79.60 91.94 4.65
N ASN A 217 80.43 91.10 4.01
CA ASN A 217 81.88 91.30 3.93
C ASN A 217 82.29 92.46 2.99
N SER A 218 81.50 92.75 1.95
CA SER A 218 81.67 93.94 1.09
C SER A 218 81.03 95.20 1.69
N GLY A 219 79.97 95.05 2.48
CA GLY A 219 79.34 96.10 3.28
C GLY A 219 80.18 96.57 4.46
N ALA A 220 81.12 95.76 4.95
CA ALA A 220 82.05 96.13 6.03
C ALA A 220 83.07 97.25 5.67
N ARG A 221 83.03 97.80 4.44
CA ARG A 221 83.82 99.00 4.09
C ARG A 221 83.06 100.15 3.43
N ALA A 222 81.74 100.14 3.46
CA ALA A 222 80.97 101.32 3.07
C ALA A 222 79.71 101.45 3.93
N TRP A 223 79.78 102.44 4.82
CA TRP A 223 78.71 103.00 5.66
C TRP A 223 78.53 102.38 7.05
N ASN A 224 79.43 102.78 7.95
CA ASN A 224 79.04 103.12 9.31
C ASN A 224 78.43 104.54 9.32
N ALA A 225 77.12 104.64 9.52
CA ALA A 225 76.46 105.76 10.17
C ALA A 225 75.30 105.20 11.01
N VAL A 226 75.49 105.22 12.32
CA VAL A 226 74.67 104.75 13.47
C VAL A 226 74.24 106.02 14.24
N PRO A 227 73.04 106.17 14.87
CA PRO A 227 72.69 105.59 16.21
C PRO A 227 71.24 105.07 16.38
N THR A 228 71.02 103.88 16.97
CA THR A 228 70.74 103.53 18.39
C THR A 228 69.53 104.18 19.07
N SER A 229 68.52 103.35 19.39
CA SER A 229 67.86 103.32 20.70
C SER A 229 67.25 101.95 21.00
N GLU A 230 67.68 101.35 22.11
CA GLU A 230 67.23 100.06 22.64
C GLU A 230 65.84 100.11 23.30
N ALA A 231 65.10 99.02 23.10
CA ALA A 231 64.26 98.25 24.03
C ALA A 231 63.17 98.93 24.89
N LYS A 232 61.92 98.53 24.60
CA LYS A 232 61.05 97.81 25.56
C LYS A 232 60.10 96.89 24.78
N SER A 233 60.03 95.64 25.20
CA SER A 233 59.16 94.61 24.70
C SER A 233 57.68 94.94 24.94
N SER A 234 56.85 94.77 23.92
CA SER A 234 55.44 94.43 24.11
C SER A 234 55.04 93.38 23.07
N PHE A 235 54.85 92.19 23.60
CA PHE A 235 54.26 91.03 22.94
C PHE A 235 52.91 91.45 22.35
N CYS A 236 52.70 91.31 21.04
CA CYS A 236 51.37 91.36 20.44
C CYS A 236 51.29 90.51 19.15
N PRO A 237 50.14 89.85 18.92
CA PRO A 237 50.11 88.48 18.41
C PRO A 237 49.46 88.44 17.02
N CYS A 238 50.24 88.15 15.99
CA CYS A 238 49.67 87.91 14.64
C CYS A 238 50.34 86.78 13.86
N HIS A 239 51.20 85.97 14.50
CA HIS A 239 51.72 84.72 13.93
C HIS A 239 51.26 83.43 14.65
N TYR A 240 50.45 83.55 15.71
CA TYR A 240 49.82 82.39 16.34
C TYR A 240 48.54 81.95 15.63
N ASP A 241 47.85 82.86 14.90
CA ASP A 241 46.58 82.55 14.26
C ASP A 241 46.72 81.68 13.00
N ALA A 242 47.74 81.90 12.18
CA ALA A 242 47.96 81.03 11.02
C ALA A 242 48.30 79.60 11.44
N PHE A 243 49.11 79.44 12.49
CA PHE A 243 49.46 78.13 13.02
C PHE A 243 48.27 77.46 13.70
N LEU A 244 47.46 78.19 14.47
CA LEU A 244 46.24 77.65 15.09
C LEU A 244 45.14 77.31 14.07
N ILE A 245 45.00 78.05 12.98
CA ILE A 245 44.05 77.75 11.89
C ILE A 245 44.49 76.48 11.15
N VAL A 246 45.78 76.35 10.85
CA VAL A 246 46.34 75.14 10.22
C VAL A 246 46.24 73.94 11.18
N LEU A 247 46.56 74.13 12.46
CA LEU A 247 46.46 73.07 13.47
C LEU A 247 45.00 72.64 13.70
N THR A 248 44.04 73.56 13.74
CA THR A 248 42.61 73.22 13.86
C THR A 248 42.05 72.56 12.60
N ARG A 249 42.53 72.92 11.41
CA ARG A 249 42.23 72.21 10.15
C ARG A 249 42.81 70.79 10.16
N ILE A 250 44.06 70.61 10.60
CA ILE A 250 44.72 69.30 10.72
C ILE A 250 44.02 68.43 11.79
N ILE A 251 43.70 68.98 12.95
CA ILE A 251 42.97 68.29 14.02
C ILE A 251 41.54 67.93 13.56
N SER A 252 40.88 68.79 12.78
CA SER A 252 39.56 68.49 12.22
C SER A 252 39.60 67.40 11.15
N LEU A 253 40.64 67.36 10.32
CA LEU A 253 40.88 66.29 9.33
C LEU A 253 41.27 64.98 10.01
N LEU A 254 42.10 65.03 11.06
CA LEU A 254 42.41 63.86 11.90
C LEU A 254 41.16 63.37 12.62
N ARG A 255 40.30 64.27 13.12
CA ARG A 255 39.03 63.92 13.77
C ARG A 255 38.03 63.33 12.77
N TRP A 256 37.99 63.81 11.53
CA TRP A 256 37.14 63.23 10.48
C TRP A 256 37.67 61.88 9.99
N SER A 257 38.99 61.74 9.83
CA SER A 257 39.64 60.46 9.53
C SER A 257 39.37 59.45 10.65
N LEU A 258 39.59 59.83 11.91
CA LEU A 258 39.32 58.97 13.07
C LEU A 258 37.83 58.63 13.21
N TRP A 259 36.92 59.55 12.85
CA TRP A 259 35.48 59.27 12.79
C TRP A 259 35.13 58.27 11.69
N MET A 260 35.67 58.43 10.49
CA MET A 260 35.49 57.48 9.37
C MET A 260 36.01 56.08 9.72
N THR A 261 37.07 55.99 10.51
CA THR A 261 37.64 54.71 10.97
C THR A 261 36.85 54.09 12.14
N PHE A 262 35.99 54.83 12.85
CA PHE A 262 35.24 54.35 14.03
C PHE A 262 33.70 54.38 13.90
N SER A 263 33.14 55.02 12.86
CA SER A 263 31.70 55.02 12.53
C SER A 263 31.39 54.19 11.28
N ASN A 264 32.00 53.02 11.18
CA ASN A 264 31.57 52.01 10.21
C ASN A 264 31.03 50.79 10.99
N PRO A 265 29.70 50.63 11.12
CA PRO A 265 29.13 49.50 11.85
C PRO A 265 29.13 48.16 11.09
N ASP A 266 29.71 48.05 9.89
CA ASP A 266 29.68 46.82 9.09
C ASP A 266 31.04 46.11 8.92
N ALA A 267 31.88 46.13 9.96
CA ALA A 267 33.03 45.23 10.06
C ALA A 267 32.74 44.10 11.05
N GLY A 268 31.80 43.22 10.68
CA GLY A 268 31.61 41.93 11.34
C GLY A 268 32.81 41.03 11.11
N PHE A 269 33.70 40.93 12.10
CA PHE A 269 34.64 39.81 12.18
C PHE A 269 33.87 38.56 12.64
N PRO A 270 33.90 37.43 11.91
CA PRO A 270 33.38 36.19 12.44
C PRO A 270 34.31 35.68 13.55
N ALA A 271 33.80 35.59 14.77
CA ALA A 271 34.45 34.82 15.83
C ALA A 271 34.35 33.31 15.51
N PRO A 272 35.42 32.54 15.76
CA PRO A 272 35.40 31.11 15.54
C PRO A 272 34.69 30.43 16.71
N TYR A 273 33.69 29.60 16.39
CA TYR A 273 33.01 28.64 17.26
C TYR A 273 32.28 29.19 18.50
N GLY A 274 30.96 28.98 18.56
CA GLY A 274 30.23 28.95 19.83
C GLY A 274 28.75 29.26 19.75
N ASP A 275 27.96 28.19 19.66
CA ASP A 275 26.65 27.97 20.30
C ASP A 275 25.46 28.94 20.13
N GLY A 276 24.31 28.37 19.76
CA GLY A 276 23.03 29.07 19.81
C GLY A 276 21.89 28.41 19.08
N TYR A 277 21.65 27.10 19.28
CA TYR A 277 20.35 26.51 18.96
C TYR A 277 19.29 27.05 19.95
N GLY A 278 18.26 27.73 19.45
CA GLY A 278 17.04 27.92 20.24
C GLY A 278 16.04 28.94 19.73
N ILE A 279 14.82 28.44 19.49
CA ILE A 279 13.50 29.10 19.56
C ILE A 279 12.90 29.61 18.24
N ARG A 280 12.12 28.72 17.60
CA ARG A 280 10.78 29.07 17.09
C ARG A 280 9.73 28.25 17.82
N GLN A 281 8.77 28.94 18.43
CA GLN A 281 7.51 28.41 18.91
C GLN A 281 6.58 28.10 17.73
N GLY A 282 5.87 26.97 17.80
CA GLY A 282 4.86 26.56 16.82
C GLY A 282 4.30 25.15 17.07
N ALA A 283 3.50 25.02 18.14
CA ALA A 283 2.31 24.18 18.37
C ALA A 283 2.12 22.77 17.70
N VAL A 284 1.70 21.80 18.57
CA VAL A 284 0.79 20.62 18.33
C VAL A 284 1.45 19.41 17.62
N ASP A 285 1.42 18.13 18.03
CA ASP A 285 0.64 17.31 18.98
C ASP A 285 1.43 16.02 19.39
N LYS A 286 1.17 15.51 20.61
CA LYS A 286 1.16 14.09 21.11
C LYS A 286 2.05 12.96 20.49
N GLY A 287 3.12 12.58 21.23
CA GLY A 287 3.55 11.21 21.65
C GLY A 287 4.24 10.22 20.67
N PRO A 288 4.90 9.14 21.14
CA PRO A 288 5.83 9.02 22.27
C PRO A 288 7.27 8.61 21.86
N SER A 289 8.18 8.90 22.80
CA SER A 289 9.60 8.55 22.92
C SER A 289 10.01 7.16 22.41
N TYR A 290 11.05 7.10 21.56
CA TYR A 290 11.90 5.90 21.40
C TYR A 290 13.37 6.30 21.53
N GLY A 291 14.07 5.57 22.39
CA GLY A 291 15.36 5.94 22.95
C GLY A 291 16.55 5.75 22.03
N SER A 292 17.60 6.51 22.35
CA SER A 292 18.96 6.37 21.88
C SER A 292 19.54 4.97 22.10
N SER A 293 20.27 4.47 21.11
CA SER A 293 21.51 3.75 21.37
C SER A 293 22.48 3.92 20.20
N SER A 294 23.63 4.52 20.50
CA SER A 294 24.82 4.51 19.65
C SER A 294 25.66 3.29 20.00
N ALA A 295 26.11 2.55 18.98
CA ALA A 295 27.27 1.66 19.08
C ALA A 295 27.87 1.44 17.68
N PRO A 296 29.15 1.06 17.57
CA PRO A 296 30.08 1.56 16.57
C PRO A 296 30.32 0.60 15.40
N TRP A 297 30.81 1.16 14.31
CA TRP A 297 31.34 0.45 13.15
C TRP A 297 32.67 -0.21 13.49
N GLU A 298 32.76 -1.54 13.48
CA GLU A 298 33.95 -2.24 13.00
C GLU A 298 33.70 -3.74 12.73
N ALA A 299 34.29 -4.20 11.62
CA ALA A 299 34.67 -5.57 11.26
C ALA A 299 33.57 -6.60 10.88
N MET A 300 33.47 -6.89 9.58
CA MET A 300 33.60 -8.27 9.06
C MET A 300 33.96 -8.25 7.56
N LYS A 301 35.24 -8.47 7.25
CA LYS A 301 35.68 -9.00 5.95
C LYS A 301 35.36 -10.50 5.94
N THR A 302 34.81 -11.02 4.85
CA THR A 302 35.26 -12.19 4.05
C THR A 302 34.11 -12.73 3.18
N ALA A 303 34.45 -13.04 1.92
CA ALA A 303 33.77 -14.01 1.01
C ALA A 303 32.37 -13.59 0.51
N ASP A 304 31.99 -13.65 -0.77
CA ASP A 304 32.49 -14.39 -1.92
C ASP A 304 32.27 -13.62 -3.24
N GLU A 305 33.29 -13.63 -4.08
CA GLU A 305 33.19 -13.45 -5.53
C GLU A 305 32.76 -14.79 -6.16
N SER A 306 31.49 -14.93 -6.55
CA SER A 306 31.07 -15.90 -7.58
C SER A 306 29.59 -15.78 -7.92
N SER A 307 29.28 -14.89 -8.87
CA SER A 307 28.11 -15.03 -9.78
C SER A 307 28.13 -13.90 -10.82
N LEU A 308 29.20 -13.86 -11.61
CA LEU A 308 29.16 -13.27 -12.94
C LEU A 308 28.57 -14.31 -13.89
N SER A 309 27.25 -14.28 -14.09
CA SER A 309 26.64 -14.85 -15.30
C SER A 309 25.39 -14.06 -15.71
N CYS A 310 25.48 -13.51 -16.91
CA CYS A 310 24.38 -13.29 -17.84
C CYS A 310 23.28 -12.29 -17.46
N VAL A 311 23.48 -11.02 -17.82
CA VAL A 311 22.37 -10.09 -18.15
C VAL A 311 22.32 -9.94 -19.67
N PRO A 312 21.31 -10.48 -20.37
CA PRO A 312 20.99 -10.06 -21.73
C PRO A 312 20.10 -8.81 -21.70
N ASN A 313 20.63 -7.73 -22.27
CA ASN A 313 19.95 -6.61 -22.95
C ASN A 313 18.42 -6.46 -22.76
N ALA A 314 18.03 -5.53 -21.88
CA ALA A 314 16.67 -5.02 -21.73
C ALA A 314 16.30 -3.98 -22.83
N LEU A 315 16.51 -4.32 -24.11
CA LEU A 315 16.14 -3.46 -25.25
C LEU A 315 15.15 -4.09 -26.24
N ASN A 316 14.69 -5.33 -26.03
CA ASN A 316 13.78 -6.01 -26.96
C ASN A 316 12.33 -6.20 -26.48
N LEU A 317 11.92 -5.67 -25.33
CA LEU A 317 10.52 -5.81 -24.86
C LEU A 317 9.58 -4.63 -25.14
N VAL A 318 10.09 -3.50 -25.64
CA VAL A 318 9.22 -2.35 -25.98
C VAL A 318 8.59 -2.51 -27.38
N GLY A 319 9.13 -3.38 -28.24
CA GLY A 319 8.60 -3.63 -29.59
C GLY A 319 7.47 -4.66 -29.69
N ALA A 320 7.23 -5.48 -28.66
CA ALA A 320 6.29 -6.60 -28.74
C ALA A 320 4.86 -6.29 -28.26
N HIS A 321 4.62 -5.12 -27.65
CA HIS A 321 3.31 -4.76 -27.09
C HIS A 321 2.43 -3.90 -28.02
N LEU A 322 2.90 -3.56 -29.22
CA LEU A 322 2.17 -2.71 -30.18
C LEU A 322 1.52 -3.48 -31.35
N ALA A 323 1.47 -4.81 -31.29
CA ALA A 323 0.89 -5.65 -32.35
C ALA A 323 -0.41 -6.40 -31.96
N ILE A 324 -1.08 -6.01 -30.86
CA ILE A 324 -2.35 -6.64 -30.42
C ILE A 324 -3.55 -5.68 -30.47
N LEU A 325 -3.41 -4.48 -31.07
CA LEU A 325 -4.49 -3.48 -31.14
C LEU A 325 -4.68 -2.83 -32.52
N VAL A 326 -4.55 -3.62 -33.60
CA VAL A 326 -5.12 -3.35 -34.94
C VAL A 326 -5.62 -4.67 -35.51
#